data_AF-A0A957V465-F1
#
_entry.id   AF-A0A957V465-F1
#
_cell.length_a   1.000
_cell.length_b   1.000
_cell.length_c   1.000
_cell.angle_alpha   90.00
_cell.angle_beta   90.00
_cell.angle_gamma   90.00
#
_symmetry.space_group_name_H-M   'P 1'
#
loop_
_entity.id
_entity.type
_entity.pdbx_description
1 polymer ?
#
loop_
_entity_poly.entity_id
_entity_poly.type
_entity_poly.pdbx_seq_one_letter_code
_entity_poly.pdbx_strand_id
1 'polypeptide(L)'
;MNGDLRGKRPAMVTIRERGAERQIPLYGPGEEPPAVRVAAPAPLGIAAPLIVQTQQRLTTSHVDRAKGFSIVSIPLAAGVGVGGLLLAIGIYRVPVLSMTALLVLFLGFLGAWLIAYLWYVWASPDGVVLWQVLLHYRLLAREQKARLRRMDGGR
;
A
#
# COMPACT_ATOMS: atom_id res chain seq x y z
N MET A 1 3.27 -23.81 -57.66
CA MET A 1 2.61 -23.86 -56.35
C MET A 1 1.15 -23.49 -56.54
N ASN A 2 0.25 -24.47 -56.54
CA ASN A 2 -1.19 -24.29 -56.73
C ASN A 2 -1.83 -23.90 -55.39
N GLY A 3 -2.36 -22.69 -55.30
CA GLY A 3 -3.09 -22.18 -54.13
C GLY A 3 -4.57 -22.52 -54.22
N ASP A 4 -5.05 -23.29 -53.25
CA ASP A 4 -6.45 -23.65 -53.04
C ASP A 4 -7.31 -22.40 -52.75
N LEU A 5 -8.16 -22.01 -53.72
CA LEU A 5 -9.09 -20.88 -53.61
C LEU A 5 -10.47 -21.32 -53.05
N ARG A 6 -10.49 -22.22 -52.06
CA ARG A 6 -11.72 -22.56 -51.34
C ARG A 6 -11.97 -21.56 -50.22
N GLY A 7 -12.88 -20.62 -50.50
CA GLY A 7 -14.00 -20.40 -49.57
C GLY A 7 -13.89 -19.27 -48.54
N LYS A 8 -13.26 -18.12 -48.84
CA LYS A 8 -13.60 -16.89 -48.11
C LYS A 8 -14.90 -16.32 -48.66
N ARG A 9 -16.02 -16.54 -47.96
CA ARG A 9 -17.30 -15.89 -48.29
C ARG A 9 -17.12 -14.37 -48.17
N PRO A 10 -17.53 -13.56 -49.17
CA PRO A 10 -17.42 -12.12 -49.08
C PRO A 10 -18.26 -11.59 -47.91
N ALA A 11 -17.73 -10.63 -47.16
CA ALA A 11 -18.51 -9.92 -46.15
C ALA A 11 -19.66 -9.19 -46.87
N MET A 12 -20.91 -9.51 -46.53
CA MET A 12 -22.10 -8.94 -47.14
C MET A 12 -22.68 -7.89 -46.21
N VAL A 13 -23.04 -6.73 -46.73
CA VAL A 13 -23.86 -5.76 -46.01
C VAL A 13 -25.28 -5.81 -46.57
N THR A 14 -26.23 -5.94 -45.66
CA THR A 14 -27.65 -5.91 -45.97
C THR A 14 -28.14 -4.48 -45.87
N ILE A 15 -28.56 -3.90 -46.99
CA ILE A 15 -29.23 -2.60 -47.03
C ILE A 15 -30.73 -2.87 -47.20
N ARG A 16 -31.54 -2.36 -46.28
CA ARG A 16 -33.01 -2.36 -46.39
C ARG A 16 -33.49 -0.96 -46.75
N GLU A 17 -33.97 -0.80 -47.98
CA GLU A 17 -34.63 0.44 -48.42
C GLU A 17 -36.00 0.12 -49.04
N ARG A 18 -37.02 0.91 -48.68
CA ARG A 18 -38.41 0.84 -49.21
C ARG A 18 -38.98 -0.59 -49.29
N GLY A 19 -38.80 -1.37 -48.23
CA GLY A 19 -39.37 -2.73 -48.13
C GLY A 19 -38.63 -3.81 -48.93
N ALA A 20 -37.54 -3.46 -49.64
CA ALA A 20 -36.68 -4.42 -50.32
C ALA A 20 -35.36 -4.59 -49.54
N GLU A 21 -34.93 -5.84 -49.39
CA GLU A 21 -33.65 -6.20 -48.76
C GLU A 21 -32.65 -6.57 -49.85
N ARG A 22 -31.55 -5.81 -49.95
CA ARG A 22 -30.50 -6.06 -50.93
C ARG A 22 -29.18 -6.33 -50.21
N GLN A 23 -28.57 -7.46 -50.51
CA GLN A 23 -27.24 -7.80 -50.02
C GLN A 23 -26.20 -7.39 -51.06
N ILE A 24 -25.25 -6.56 -50.65
CA ILE A 24 -24.16 -6.07 -51.50
C ILE A 24 -22.83 -6.52 -50.87
N PRO A 25 -21.88 -7.08 -51.63
CA PRO A 25 -20.55 -7.37 -51.11
C PRO A 25 -19.89 -6.07 -50.65
N LEU A 26 -19.31 -6.10 -49.45
CA LEU A 26 -18.69 -4.95 -48.81
C LEU A 26 -17.36 -4.53 -49.49
N TYR A 27 -16.78 -5.42 -50.31
CA TYR A 27 -15.50 -5.24 -50.99
C TYR A 27 -15.61 -5.72 -52.44
N GLY A 28 -14.88 -5.07 -53.36
CA GLY A 28 -14.85 -5.42 -54.77
C GLY A 28 -14.14 -6.76 -55.05
N PRO A 29 -14.34 -7.38 -56.24
CA PRO A 29 -13.64 -8.60 -56.61
C PRO A 29 -12.12 -8.38 -56.66
N GLY A 30 -11.38 -9.04 -55.77
CA GLY A 30 -9.92 -8.89 -55.64
C GLY A 30 -9.48 -7.85 -54.61
N GLU A 31 -10.41 -7.17 -53.96
CA GLU A 31 -10.14 -6.23 -52.88
C GLU A 31 -10.09 -6.99 -51.55
N GLU A 32 -8.88 -7.12 -50.98
CA GLU A 32 -8.73 -7.71 -49.66
C GLU A 32 -9.23 -6.73 -48.60
N PRO A 33 -10.04 -7.17 -47.62
CA PRO A 33 -10.44 -6.31 -46.52
C PRO A 33 -9.20 -5.80 -45.79
N PRO A 34 -9.13 -4.50 -45.43
CA PRO A 34 -7.98 -3.98 -44.72
C PRO A 34 -7.81 -4.79 -43.44
N ALA A 35 -6.64 -5.40 -43.27
CA ALA A 35 -6.28 -6.09 -42.05
C ALA A 35 -6.19 -5.04 -40.94
N VAL A 36 -7.31 -4.81 -40.22
CA VAL A 36 -7.34 -3.97 -39.03
C VAL A 36 -6.54 -4.69 -37.97
N ARG A 37 -5.24 -4.42 -37.95
CA ARG A 37 -4.38 -4.75 -36.82
C ARG A 37 -4.82 -3.81 -35.71
N VAL A 38 -5.65 -4.33 -34.79
CA VAL A 38 -5.85 -3.70 -33.49
C VAL A 38 -4.47 -3.68 -32.85
N ALA A 39 -3.78 -2.54 -32.96
CA ALA A 39 -2.55 -2.35 -32.23
C ALA A 39 -2.87 -2.60 -30.76
N ALA A 40 -2.12 -3.50 -30.11
CA ALA A 40 -2.19 -3.62 -28.67
C ALA A 40 -2.06 -2.19 -28.11
N PRO A 41 -2.95 -1.76 -27.18
CA PRO A 41 -2.85 -0.43 -26.63
C PRO A 41 -1.42 -0.24 -26.16
N ALA A 42 -0.74 0.79 -26.69
CA ALA A 42 0.61 1.12 -26.27
C ALA A 42 0.59 1.12 -24.75
N PRO A 43 1.54 0.43 -24.07
CA PRO A 43 1.56 0.42 -22.63
C PRO A 43 1.54 1.88 -22.20
N LEU A 44 0.41 2.31 -21.62
CA LEU A 44 0.28 3.64 -21.13
C LEU A 44 1.36 3.71 -20.06
N GLY A 45 2.46 4.39 -20.38
CA GLY A 45 3.55 4.63 -19.48
C GLY A 45 2.98 5.52 -18.41
N ILE A 46 2.33 4.90 -17.42
CA ILE A 46 2.04 5.56 -16.17
C ILE A 46 3.44 5.84 -15.65
N ALA A 47 3.93 7.05 -15.90
CA ALA A 47 4.99 7.67 -15.13
C ALA A 47 4.39 7.88 -13.73
N ALA A 48 4.03 6.77 -13.07
CA ALA A 48 3.77 6.76 -11.66
C ALA A 48 5.09 7.25 -11.08
N PRO A 49 5.10 8.32 -10.28
CA PRO A 49 6.31 8.74 -9.61
C PRO A 49 6.88 7.49 -8.94
N LEU A 50 8.11 7.12 -9.31
CA LEU A 50 8.77 5.95 -8.74
C LEU A 50 8.58 6.05 -7.24
N ILE A 51 7.99 4.99 -6.65
CA ILE A 51 7.92 4.84 -5.19
C ILE A 51 9.33 5.14 -4.71
N VAL A 52 9.48 6.19 -3.90
CA VAL A 52 10.77 6.58 -3.34
C VAL A 52 11.35 5.34 -2.69
N GLN A 53 12.35 4.74 -3.35
CA GLN A 53 13.04 3.59 -2.80
C GLN A 53 13.96 4.14 -1.73
N THR A 54 13.48 4.18 -0.50
CA THR A 54 14.30 4.46 0.68
C THR A 54 15.25 3.28 0.87
N GLN A 55 16.37 3.32 0.14
CA GLN A 55 17.47 2.38 0.31
C GLN A 55 18.20 2.72 1.62
N GLN A 56 17.68 2.23 2.73
CA GLN A 56 18.32 2.41 4.02
C GLN A 56 19.47 1.40 4.14
N ARG A 57 20.69 1.83 3.78
CA ARG A 57 21.90 1.05 4.07
C ARG A 57 22.15 1.08 5.58
N LEU A 58 21.71 0.05 6.29
CA LEU A 58 22.18 -0.20 7.65
C LEU A 58 23.68 -0.54 7.57
N THR A 59 24.52 0.37 8.04
CA THR A 59 25.94 0.12 8.28
C THR A 59 26.18 -0.66 9.57
N THR A 60 25.13 -0.89 10.37
CA THR A 60 25.20 -1.47 11.73
C THR A 60 24.36 -2.74 11.86
N SER A 61 24.56 -3.50 12.95
CA SER A 61 23.76 -4.69 13.26
C SER A 61 22.45 -4.36 14.00
N HIS A 62 21.48 -5.30 13.96
CA HIS A 62 20.28 -5.22 14.81
C HIS A 62 20.60 -5.22 16.30
N VAL A 63 21.72 -5.85 16.69
CA VAL A 63 22.20 -5.90 18.07
C VAL A 63 22.64 -4.52 18.52
N ASP A 64 23.36 -3.77 17.69
CA ASP A 64 23.81 -2.41 18.02
C ASP A 64 22.62 -1.47 18.18
N ARG A 65 21.59 -1.68 17.37
CA ARG A 65 20.33 -0.94 17.44
C ARG A 65 19.60 -1.20 18.77
N ALA A 66 19.51 -2.46 19.20
CA ALA A 66 18.91 -2.83 20.48
C ALA A 66 19.72 -2.28 21.67
N LYS A 67 21.05 -2.34 21.59
CA LYS A 67 21.94 -1.73 22.60
C LYS A 67 21.73 -0.22 22.69
N GLY A 68 21.67 0.47 21.55
CA GLY A 68 21.39 1.90 21.49
C GLY A 68 20.07 2.27 22.15
N PHE A 69 19.00 1.50 21.90
CA PHE A 69 17.73 1.68 22.60
C PHE A 69 17.87 1.51 24.11
N SER A 70 18.53 0.44 24.57
CA SER A 70 18.71 0.20 26.01
C SER A 70 19.52 1.29 26.71
N ILE A 71 20.58 1.80 26.08
CA ILE A 71 21.44 2.87 26.61
C ILE A 71 20.62 4.12 26.93
N VAL A 72 19.66 4.46 26.07
CA VAL A 72 18.86 5.69 26.22
C VAL A 72 17.59 5.46 27.05
N SER A 73 16.90 4.33 26.83
CA SER A 73 15.58 4.08 27.43
C SER A 73 15.63 3.65 28.89
N ILE A 74 16.66 2.89 29.32
CA ILE A 74 16.74 2.40 30.70
C ILE A 74 16.90 3.56 31.71
N PRO A 75 17.83 4.52 31.51
CA PRO A 75 17.94 5.67 32.41
C PRO A 75 16.66 6.51 32.46
N LEU A 76 16.02 6.70 31.30
CA LEU A 76 14.74 7.42 31.22
C LEU A 76 13.65 6.73 32.04
N ALA A 77 13.45 5.43 31.82
CA ALA A 77 12.44 4.64 32.54
C ALA A 77 12.76 4.54 34.03
N ALA A 78 14.04 4.42 34.40
CA ALA A 78 14.49 4.45 35.79
C ALA A 78 14.16 5.81 36.44
N GLY A 79 14.40 6.91 35.73
CA GLY A 79 14.01 8.25 36.18
C GLY A 79 12.51 8.37 36.45
N VAL A 80 11.66 7.82 35.56
CA VAL A 80 10.20 7.82 35.75
C VAL A 80 9.79 6.96 36.94
N GLY A 81 10.33 5.75 37.07
CA GLY A 81 10.03 4.86 38.19
C GLY A 81 10.44 5.47 39.54
N VAL A 82 11.67 5.98 39.64
CA VAL A 82 12.17 6.64 40.85
C VAL A 82 11.38 7.91 41.14
N GLY A 83 11.06 8.71 40.12
CA GLY A 83 10.21 9.90 40.27
C GLY A 83 8.82 9.55 40.81
N GLY A 84 8.19 8.51 40.28
CA GLY A 84 6.91 8.00 40.79
C GLY A 84 7.00 7.55 42.24
N LEU A 85 8.06 6.83 42.61
CA LEU A 85 8.31 6.41 43.99
C LEU A 85 8.46 7.62 44.93
N LEU A 86 9.23 8.64 44.52
CA LEU A 86 9.40 9.87 45.32
C LEU A 86 8.07 10.61 45.52
N LEU A 87 7.21 10.65 44.50
CA LEU A 87 5.87 11.22 44.62
C LEU A 87 4.99 10.41 45.59
N ALA A 88 5.02 9.07 45.51
CA ALA A 88 4.28 8.20 46.42
C ALA A 88 4.70 8.39 47.89
N ILE A 89 6.00 8.51 48.15
CA ILE A 89 6.51 8.72 49.51
C ILE A 89 6.24 10.16 50.00
N GLY A 90 6.56 11.16 49.17
CA GLY A 90 6.51 12.57 49.56
C GLY A 90 5.09 13.11 49.71
N ILE A 91 4.24 12.86 48.72
CA ILE A 91 2.88 13.39 48.68
C ILE A 91 1.91 12.45 49.40
N TYR A 92 1.96 11.16 49.07
CA TYR A 92 0.98 10.19 49.55
C TYR A 92 1.41 9.47 50.84
N ARG A 93 2.59 9.80 51.39
CA ARG A 93 3.11 9.26 52.65
C ARG A 93 3.17 7.72 52.69
N VAL A 94 3.33 7.10 51.52
CA VAL A 94 3.43 5.65 51.39
C VAL A 94 4.77 5.18 51.97
N PRO A 95 4.81 4.12 52.82
CA PRO A 95 6.06 3.59 53.34
C PRO A 95 6.96 3.06 52.22
N VAL A 96 8.26 3.35 52.29
CA VAL A 96 9.24 3.10 51.21
C VAL A 96 9.29 1.65 50.74
N LEU A 97 9.20 0.70 51.68
CA LEU A 97 9.25 -0.74 51.39
C LEU A 97 7.87 -1.41 51.39
N SER A 98 6.80 -0.63 51.24
CA SER A 98 5.46 -1.18 51.06
C SER A 98 5.27 -1.75 49.66
N MET A 99 4.33 -2.68 49.53
CA MET A 99 3.92 -3.23 48.23
C MET A 99 3.51 -2.12 47.24
N THR A 100 2.82 -1.08 47.74
CA THR A 100 2.41 0.06 46.92
C THR A 100 3.61 0.83 46.36
N ALA A 101 4.63 1.12 47.17
CA ALA A 101 5.83 1.81 46.74
C ALA A 101 6.59 1.00 45.67
N LEU A 102 6.74 -0.31 45.88
CA LEU A 102 7.33 -1.24 44.92
C LEU A 102 6.55 -1.24 43.59
N LEU A 103 5.22 -1.34 43.67
CA LEU A 103 4.36 -1.30 42.48
C LEU A 103 4.52 0.00 41.71
N VAL A 104 4.51 1.16 42.37
CA VAL A 104 4.69 2.46 41.69
C VAL A 104 6.05 2.54 41.00
N LEU A 105 7.13 2.11 41.68
CA LEU A 105 8.47 2.10 41.10
C LEU A 105 8.53 1.22 39.84
N PHE A 106 8.10 -0.05 39.96
CA PHE A 106 8.22 -1.02 38.88
C PHE A 106 7.22 -0.80 37.74
N LEU A 107 5.97 -0.42 38.03
CA LEU A 107 4.98 -0.10 36.99
C LEU A 107 5.30 1.23 36.31
N GLY A 108 5.80 2.22 37.04
CA GLY A 108 6.27 3.48 36.44
C GLY A 108 7.42 3.23 35.47
N PHE A 109 8.41 2.44 35.90
CA PHE A 109 9.49 1.98 35.03
C PHE A 109 8.97 1.22 33.81
N LEU A 110 8.18 0.16 34.04
CA LEU A 110 7.69 -0.72 32.99
C LEU A 110 6.81 0.04 31.99
N GLY A 111 5.94 0.92 32.48
CA GLY A 111 5.07 1.76 31.66
C GLY A 111 5.87 2.71 30.77
N ALA A 112 6.82 3.44 31.35
CA ALA A 112 7.68 4.35 30.60
C ALA A 112 8.53 3.59 29.55
N TRP A 113 9.13 2.47 29.96
CA TRP A 113 9.93 1.63 29.07
C TRP A 113 9.10 1.05 27.92
N LEU A 114 7.90 0.55 28.21
CA LEU A 114 7.00 -0.01 27.21
C LEU A 114 6.51 1.06 26.22
N ILE A 115 6.16 2.25 26.70
CA ILE A 115 5.78 3.38 25.84
C ILE A 115 6.96 3.74 24.92
N ALA A 116 8.18 3.86 25.47
CA ALA A 116 9.37 4.14 24.68
C ALA A 116 9.65 3.03 23.64
N TYR A 117 9.46 1.76 24.00
CA TYR A 117 9.61 0.63 23.09
C TYR A 117 8.59 0.68 21.95
N LEU A 118 7.30 0.89 22.27
CA LEU A 118 6.25 1.02 21.27
C LEU A 118 6.54 2.18 20.33
N TRP A 119 6.93 3.34 20.87
CA TRP A 119 7.35 4.49 20.05
C TRP A 119 8.52 4.13 19.14
N TYR A 120 9.55 3.48 19.68
CA TYR A 120 10.73 3.07 18.93
C TYR A 120 10.41 2.09 17.79
N VAL A 121 9.48 1.15 18.00
CA VAL A 121 9.00 0.24 16.95
C VAL A 121 8.20 1.01 15.90
N TRP A 122 7.36 1.97 16.30
CA TRP A 122 6.52 2.73 15.38
C TRP A 122 7.32 3.72 14.53
N ALA A 123 8.29 4.42 15.13
CA ALA A 123 9.21 5.32 14.44
C ALA A 123 10.36 4.58 13.75
N SER A 124 10.40 3.25 13.83
CA SER A 124 11.39 2.45 13.12
C SER A 124 11.20 2.51 11.60
N PRO A 125 12.26 2.23 10.81
CA PRO A 125 12.13 2.07 9.37
C PRO A 125 11.02 1.10 8.97
N ASP A 126 10.96 -0.07 9.61
CA ASP A 126 9.97 -1.10 9.32
C ASP A 126 8.55 -0.62 9.67
N GLY A 127 8.39 0.12 10.77
CA GLY A 127 7.14 0.74 11.18
C GLY A 127 6.66 1.80 10.17
N VAL A 128 7.55 2.68 9.73
CA VAL A 128 7.25 3.71 8.71
C VAL A 128 6.89 3.06 7.37
N VAL A 129 7.60 2.01 6.96
CA VAL A 129 7.29 1.25 5.73
C VAL A 129 5.90 0.61 5.84
N LEU A 130 5.55 0.00 6.97
CA LEU A 130 4.21 -0.54 7.20
C LEU A 130 3.13 0.54 7.05
N TRP A 131 3.34 1.71 7.66
CA TRP A 131 2.43 2.86 7.53
C TRP A 131 2.28 3.31 6.09
N GLN A 132 3.40 3.41 5.37
CA GLN A 132 3.41 3.79 3.97
C GLN A 132 2.59 2.82 3.13
N VAL A 133 2.80 1.50 3.29
CA VAL A 133 2.06 0.46 2.57
C VAL A 133 0.56 0.52 2.88
N LEU A 134 0.19 0.65 4.16
CA LEU A 134 -1.21 0.75 4.57
C LEU A 134 -1.91 1.98 3.97
N LEU A 135 -1.23 3.14 3.99
CA LEU A 135 -1.77 4.37 3.41
C LEU A 135 -1.89 4.28 1.88
N HIS A 136 -0.91 3.68 1.20
CA HIS A 136 -0.96 3.45 -0.25
C HIS A 136 -2.12 2.52 -0.62
N TYR A 137 -2.34 1.43 0.13
CA TYR A 137 -3.46 0.53 -0.11
C TYR A 137 -4.81 1.25 0.05
N ARG A 138 -4.95 2.10 1.08
CA ARG A 138 -6.16 2.91 1.29
C ARG A 138 -6.40 3.91 0.14
N LEU A 139 -5.35 4.52 -0.39
CA LEU A 139 -5.45 5.43 -1.53
C LEU A 139 -5.91 4.66 -2.78
N LEU A 140 -5.27 3.53 -3.07
CA LEU A 140 -5.59 2.71 -4.24
C LEU A 140 -7.02 2.18 -4.21
N ALA A 141 -7.49 1.72 -3.04
CA ALA A 141 -8.87 1.27 -2.87
C ALA A 141 -9.89 2.38 -3.16
N ARG A 142 -9.58 3.64 -2.79
CA ARG A 142 -10.43 4.80 -3.09
C ARG A 142 -10.46 5.10 -4.59
N GLU A 143 -9.32 5.04 -5.26
CA GLU A 143 -9.25 5.22 -6.71
C GLU A 143 -10.01 4.13 -7.46
N GLN A 144 -9.84 2.87 -7.09
CA GLN A 144 -10.55 1.74 -7.70
C GLN A 144 -12.07 1.92 -7.55
N LYS A 145 -12.55 2.28 -6.36
CA LYS A 145 -13.97 2.57 -6.12
C LYS A 145 -14.50 3.72 -6.97
N ALA A 146 -13.72 4.79 -7.15
CA ALA A 146 -14.09 5.92 -8.00
C ALA A 146 -14.10 5.57 -9.50
N ARG A 147 -13.23 4.65 -9.94
CA ARG A 147 -13.23 4.13 -11.33
C ARG A 147 -14.45 3.23 -11.59
N LEU A 148 -14.77 2.33 -10.66
CA LEU A 148 -15.97 1.49 -10.71
C LEU A 148 -17.25 2.34 -10.84
N ARG A 149 -17.41 3.35 -9.98
CA ARG A 149 -18.56 4.27 -10.06
C ARG A 149 -18.69 4.99 -11.41
N ARG A 150 -17.57 5.34 -12.06
CA ARG A 150 -17.58 5.94 -13.40
C ARG A 150 -18.01 4.96 -14.49
N MET A 151 -17.69 3.67 -14.33
CA MET A 151 -18.13 2.62 -15.25
C MET A 151 -19.62 2.26 -15.06
N ASP A 152 -20.11 2.29 -13.82
CA ASP A 152 -21.50 1.97 -13.50
C ASP A 152 -22.48 3.10 -13.88
N GLY A 153 -22.05 4.37 -13.80
CA GLY A 153 -22.88 5.54 -14.15
C GLY A 153 -22.94 5.87 -15.65
N GLY A 154 -22.34 5.06 -16.51
CA GLY A 154 -22.32 5.23 -17.97
C GLY A 154 -23.31 4.33 -18.73
N ARG A 155 -24.31 3.76 -18.05
CA ARG A 155 -25.43 3.01 -18.67
C ARG A 155 -26.74 3.76 -18.51
#